data_AF-A0A1V8V7W2-F1
#
_entry.id   AF-A0A1V8V7W2-F1
#
_cell.length_a   1.000
_cell.length_b   1.000
_cell.length_c   1.000
_cell.angle_alpha   90.00
_cell.angle_beta   90.00
_cell.angle_gamma   90.00
#
_symmetry.space_group_name_H-M   'P 1'
#
loop_
_entity.id
_entity.type
_entity.pdbx_description
1 polymer ?
#
loop_
_entity_poly.entity_id
_entity_poly.type
_entity_poly.pdbx_seq_one_letter_code
_entity_poly.pdbx_strand_id
1 'polypeptide(L)'
;TMFWGIVSNMLLSFGMILIFMTCLGDVDAVLAAGYPLIAICLSATKSVAGASALVGGNLMTIVSSTIGSITSASRLTWAWSRDGALPAYFSRVDPKQHVPVRSVWLPMVIVALISLLNLASVTAFSVILSLSTFGLYQSYFIAIACMLSARLSGRVEKALWSLGRAGVAVNVFALVYTAWLGIFMVFPNYLPIDANYMNYALPINAFIWIIALVTWFAWARNHWPGLDIELIDKIVADGDRDTKD
;
A
#
# COMPACT_ATOMS: atom_id res chain seq x y z
N THR A 1 18.39 10.81 2.16
CA THR A 1 17.67 11.87 2.90
C THR A 1 16.16 11.64 2.90
N MET A 2 15.68 10.59 3.59
CA MET A 2 14.24 10.28 3.65
C MET A 2 13.42 11.34 4.40
N PHE A 3 14.00 11.94 5.45
CA PHE A 3 13.35 13.00 6.24
C PHE A 3 12.94 14.20 5.39
N TRP A 4 13.86 14.74 4.58
CA TRP A 4 13.59 15.87 3.70
C TRP A 4 12.56 15.55 2.61
N GLY A 5 12.51 14.31 2.13
CA GLY A 5 11.48 13.85 1.20
C GLY A 5 10.08 13.84 1.83
N ILE A 6 9.98 13.44 3.10
CA ILE A 6 8.69 13.47 3.84
C ILE A 6 8.23 14.93 4.03
N VAL A 7 9.14 15.82 4.45
CA VAL A 7 8.82 17.23 4.67
C VAL A 7 8.39 17.91 3.37
N SER A 8 9.09 17.68 2.26
CA SER A 8 8.71 18.27 0.97
C SER A 8 7.36 17.74 0.49
N ASN A 9 7.09 16.45 0.65
CA ASN A 9 5.81 15.85 0.28
C ASN A 9 4.66 16.41 1.12
N MET A 10 4.85 16.61 2.44
CA MET A 10 3.86 17.23 3.31
C MET A 10 3.52 18.66 2.88
N LEU A 11 4.54 19.48 2.59
CA LEU A 11 4.34 20.87 2.16
C LEU A 11 3.62 20.97 0.82
N LEU A 12 4.02 20.15 -0.16
CA LEU A 12 3.37 20.10 -1.47
C LEU A 12 1.92 19.61 -1.37
N SER A 13 1.67 18.57 -0.57
CA SER A 13 0.32 18.03 -0.35
C SER A 13 -0.58 19.05 0.33
N PHE A 14 -0.07 19.75 1.34
CA PHE A 14 -0.81 20.83 2.01
C PHE A 14 -1.14 21.97 1.04
N GLY A 15 -0.18 22.41 0.24
CA GLY A 15 -0.42 23.42 -0.81
C GLY A 15 -1.49 22.97 -1.81
N MET A 16 -1.46 21.70 -2.22
CA MET A 16 -2.44 21.18 -3.16
C MET A 16 -3.85 21.10 -2.57
N ILE A 17 -4.00 20.75 -1.30
CA ILE A 17 -5.30 20.77 -0.60
C ILE A 17 -5.88 22.19 -0.60
N LEU A 18 -5.07 23.20 -0.32
CA LEU A 18 -5.52 24.60 -0.34
C LEU A 18 -5.97 25.05 -1.74
N ILE A 19 -5.25 24.64 -2.78
CA ILE A 19 -5.64 24.90 -4.18
C ILE A 19 -6.97 24.22 -4.48
N PHE A 20 -7.14 22.95 -4.11
CA PHE A 20 -8.40 22.25 -4.36
C PHE A 20 -9.57 22.88 -3.63
N MET A 21 -9.41 23.27 -2.37
CA MET A 21 -10.48 23.91 -1.61
C MET A 21 -10.87 25.29 -2.17
N THR A 22 -9.92 26.04 -2.73
CA THR A 22 -10.20 27.36 -3.32
C THR A 22 -10.73 27.29 -4.75
N CYS A 23 -10.39 26.24 -5.50
CA CYS A 23 -10.80 26.05 -6.89
C CYS A 23 -11.99 25.09 -7.09
N LEU A 24 -12.53 24.51 -6.02
CA LEU A 24 -13.57 23.48 -6.07
C LEU A 24 -14.85 23.96 -6.79
N GLY A 25 -15.20 25.23 -6.61
CA GLY A 25 -16.44 25.80 -7.15
C GLY A 25 -17.68 25.26 -6.45
N ASP A 26 -18.69 24.84 -7.22
CA ASP A 26 -19.93 24.26 -6.72
C ASP A 26 -19.70 22.81 -6.26
N VAL A 27 -19.85 22.58 -4.95
CA VAL A 27 -19.61 21.28 -4.31
C VAL A 27 -20.60 20.23 -4.80
N ASP A 28 -21.85 20.60 -5.04
CA ASP A 28 -22.90 19.67 -5.46
C ASP A 28 -22.63 19.16 -6.88
N ALA A 29 -22.14 20.03 -7.76
CA ALA A 29 -21.72 19.67 -9.12
C ALA A 29 -20.51 18.72 -9.13
N VAL A 30 -19.57 18.90 -8.19
CA VAL A 30 -18.39 18.03 -8.05
C VAL A 30 -18.75 16.67 -7.47
N LEU A 31 -19.67 16.61 -6.50
CA LEU A 31 -20.15 15.36 -5.90
C LEU A 31 -21.01 14.55 -6.86
N ALA A 32 -21.77 15.21 -7.75
CA ALA A 32 -22.55 14.54 -8.79
C ALA A 32 -21.70 14.05 -9.98
N ALA A 33 -20.46 14.56 -10.13
CA ALA A 33 -19.59 14.17 -11.22
C ALA A 33 -19.03 12.75 -11.03
N GLY A 34 -19.10 11.92 -12.08
CA GLY A 34 -18.49 10.58 -12.07
C GLY A 34 -16.97 10.59 -11.84
N TYR A 35 -16.31 11.70 -12.18
CA TYR A 35 -14.88 11.95 -11.90
C TYR A 35 -14.68 13.36 -11.33
N PRO A 36 -14.73 13.52 -9.99
CA PRO A 36 -14.63 14.81 -9.31
C PRO A 36 -13.39 15.62 -9.70
N LEU A 37 -12.25 14.95 -9.92
CA LEU A 37 -11.00 15.62 -10.31
C LEU A 37 -11.12 16.40 -11.62
N ILE A 38 -11.84 15.85 -12.62
CA ILE A 38 -12.01 16.51 -13.92
C ILE A 38 -12.87 17.77 -13.74
N ALA A 39 -13.93 17.68 -12.94
CA ALA A 39 -14.79 18.81 -12.62
C ALA A 39 -14.01 19.93 -11.93
N ILE A 40 -13.17 19.59 -10.94
CA ILE A 40 -12.33 20.57 -10.22
C ILE A 40 -11.32 21.23 -11.17
N CYS A 41 -10.63 20.45 -12.02
CA CYS A 41 -9.70 21.00 -13.00
C CYS A 41 -10.40 21.92 -14.00
N LEU A 42 -11.64 21.60 -14.40
CA LEU A 42 -12.43 22.42 -15.30
C LEU A 42 -12.90 23.71 -14.64
N SER A 43 -13.38 23.64 -13.39
CA SER A 43 -13.74 24.81 -12.57
C SER A 43 -12.55 25.75 -12.35
N ALA A 44 -11.36 25.19 -12.11
CA ALA A 44 -10.13 25.94 -11.90
C ALA A 44 -9.65 26.64 -13.19
N THR A 45 -9.65 25.93 -14.32
CA THR A 45 -9.01 26.40 -15.55
C THR A 45 -9.97 27.15 -16.48
N LYS A 46 -11.29 26.96 -16.31
CA LYS A 46 -12.36 27.48 -17.17
C LYS A 46 -12.18 27.15 -18.67
N SER A 47 -11.34 26.18 -18.98
CA SER A 47 -10.97 25.77 -20.34
C SER A 47 -10.78 24.26 -20.39
N VAL A 48 -11.42 23.62 -21.38
CA VAL A 48 -11.37 22.17 -21.58
C VAL A 48 -9.95 21.70 -21.94
N ALA A 49 -9.21 22.49 -22.72
CA ALA A 49 -7.85 22.15 -23.12
C ALA A 49 -6.89 22.14 -21.92
N GLY A 50 -6.99 23.16 -21.05
CA GLY A 50 -6.16 23.25 -19.84
C GLY A 50 -6.51 22.18 -18.80
N ALA A 51 -7.80 21.91 -18.60
CA ALA A 51 -8.24 20.83 -17.71
C ALA A 51 -7.77 19.45 -18.21
N SER A 52 -7.85 19.20 -19.52
CA SER A 52 -7.40 17.94 -20.12
C SER A 52 -5.89 17.74 -19.98
N ALA A 53 -5.10 18.82 -20.11
CA ALA A 53 -3.65 18.76 -19.91
C ALA A 53 -3.28 18.40 -18.46
N LEU A 54 -3.97 18.97 -17.46
CA LEU A 54 -3.75 18.66 -16.05
C LEU A 54 -4.12 17.21 -15.71
N VAL A 55 -5.27 16.74 -16.21
CA VAL A 55 -5.71 15.35 -16.01
C VAL A 55 -4.78 14.38 -16.73
N GLY A 56 -4.31 14.72 -17.94
CA GLY A 56 -3.32 13.94 -18.67
C GLY A 56 -1.97 13.83 -17.95
N GLY A 57 -1.52 14.92 -17.31
CA GLY A 57 -0.34 14.90 -16.45
C GLY A 57 -0.50 13.94 -15.26
N ASN A 58 -1.66 13.98 -14.59
CA ASN A 58 -1.96 13.07 -13.49
C ASN A 58 -1.99 11.60 -13.94
N LEU A 59 -2.51 11.31 -15.14
CA LEU A 59 -2.51 9.96 -15.70
C LEU A 59 -1.08 9.40 -15.82
N MET A 60 -0.11 10.20 -16.26
CA MET A 60 1.29 9.79 -16.35
C MET A 60 1.89 9.44 -14.98
N THR A 61 1.51 10.19 -13.93
CA THR A 61 1.93 9.90 -12.56
C THR A 61 1.33 8.58 -12.05
N ILE A 62 0.05 8.32 -12.34
CA ILE A 62 -0.63 7.07 -11.95
C ILE A 62 0.03 5.86 -12.63
N VAL A 63 0.34 5.95 -13.92
CA VAL A 63 1.04 4.87 -14.66
C VAL A 63 2.40 4.59 -14.02
N SER A 64 3.18 5.64 -13.74
CA SER A 64 4.50 5.51 -13.12
C SER A 64 4.43 4.87 -11.72
N SER A 65 3.46 5.28 -10.90
CA SER A 65 3.21 4.71 -9.56
C SER A 65 2.79 3.24 -9.63
N THR A 66 1.99 2.87 -10.63
CA THR A 66 1.52 1.50 -10.85
C THR A 66 2.69 0.56 -11.18
N ILE A 67 3.61 0.99 -12.05
CA ILE A 67 4.82 0.22 -12.38
C ILE A 67 5.69 -0.01 -11.13
N GLY A 68 5.86 1.02 -10.30
CA GLY A 68 6.57 0.89 -9.02
C GLY A 68 5.90 -0.11 -8.06
N SER A 69 4.57 -0.08 -7.99
CA SER A 69 3.79 -1.00 -7.16
C SER A 69 3.90 -2.45 -7.63
N ILE A 70 3.84 -2.71 -8.94
CA ILE A 70 4.04 -4.04 -9.53
C ILE A 70 5.46 -4.55 -9.24
N THR A 71 6.46 -3.67 -9.35
CA THR A 71 7.86 -4.01 -9.04
C THR A 71 8.02 -4.41 -7.57
N SER A 72 7.40 -3.68 -6.64
CA SER A 72 7.42 -4.03 -5.21
C SER A 72 6.72 -5.38 -4.94
N ALA A 73 5.51 -5.57 -5.47
CA ALA A 73 4.72 -6.78 -5.27
C ALA A 73 5.43 -8.05 -5.81
N SER A 74 6.09 -7.94 -6.96
CA SER A 74 6.84 -9.06 -7.54
C SER A 74 8.06 -9.46 -6.70
N ARG A 75 8.76 -8.49 -6.09
CA ARG A 75 9.89 -8.75 -5.17
C ARG A 75 9.43 -9.44 -3.89
N LEU A 76 8.30 -9.02 -3.32
CA LEU A 76 7.70 -9.68 -2.15
C LEU A 76 7.29 -11.12 -2.47
N THR A 77 6.64 -11.33 -3.61
CA THR A 77 6.24 -12.67 -4.08
C THR A 77 7.45 -13.59 -4.29
N TRP A 78 8.52 -13.05 -4.88
CA TRP A 78 9.77 -13.78 -5.07
C TRP A 78 10.43 -14.12 -3.73
N ALA A 79 10.50 -13.18 -2.78
CA ALA A 79 11.08 -13.42 -1.46
C ALA A 79 10.30 -14.50 -0.69
N TRP A 80 8.97 -14.46 -0.71
CA TRP A 80 8.15 -15.52 -0.11
C TRP A 80 8.34 -16.88 -0.77
N SER A 81 8.53 -16.93 -2.09
CA SER A 81 8.82 -18.18 -2.79
C SER A 81 10.23 -18.71 -2.50
N ARG A 82 11.21 -17.83 -2.33
CA ARG A 82 12.57 -18.19 -1.89
C ARG A 82 12.56 -18.77 -0.48
N ASP A 83 11.79 -18.17 0.43
CA ASP A 83 11.71 -18.58 1.82
C ASP A 83 10.79 -19.83 2.03
N GLY A 84 10.33 -20.47 0.95
CA GLY A 84 9.51 -21.68 1.00
C GLY A 84 8.02 -21.47 1.30
N ALA A 85 7.58 -20.22 1.43
CA ALA A 85 6.18 -19.85 1.70
C ALA A 85 5.28 -19.83 0.43
N LEU A 86 5.87 -19.97 -0.76
CA LEU A 86 5.16 -20.15 -2.03
C LEU A 86 5.88 -21.21 -2.87
N PRO A 87 5.19 -21.87 -3.84
CA PRO A 87 5.82 -22.85 -4.70
C PRO A 87 7.10 -22.30 -5.34
N ALA A 88 8.19 -23.08 -5.33
CA ALA A 88 9.51 -22.70 -5.87
C ALA A 88 9.49 -22.33 -7.37
N TYR A 89 8.35 -22.51 -8.04
CA TYR A 89 8.13 -22.02 -9.40
C TYR A 89 8.30 -20.49 -9.53
N PHE A 90 7.95 -19.73 -8.49
CA PHE A 90 7.98 -18.26 -8.47
C PHE A 90 9.35 -17.68 -8.02
N SER A 91 10.23 -18.48 -7.42
CA SER A 91 11.58 -18.04 -7.02
C SER A 91 12.58 -18.02 -8.18
N ARG A 92 12.20 -18.53 -9.36
CA ARG A 92 13.07 -18.57 -10.54
C ARG A 92 13.26 -17.18 -11.15
N VAL A 93 14.49 -16.68 -11.09
CA VAL A 93 14.93 -15.44 -11.76
C VAL A 93 15.38 -15.76 -13.19
N ASP A 94 14.98 -14.93 -14.15
CA ASP A 94 15.43 -15.08 -15.54
C ASP A 94 16.90 -14.63 -15.68
N PRO A 95 17.80 -15.44 -16.27
CA PRO A 95 19.22 -15.10 -16.41
C PRO A 95 19.51 -13.91 -17.32
N LYS A 96 18.61 -13.56 -18.25
CA LYS A 96 18.81 -12.46 -19.22
C LYS A 96 18.27 -11.14 -18.71
N GLN A 97 17.14 -11.17 -18.02
CA GLN A 97 16.46 -9.97 -17.53
C GLN A 97 16.75 -9.68 -16.05
N HIS A 98 17.38 -10.62 -15.32
CA HIS A 98 17.66 -10.54 -13.88
C HIS A 98 16.41 -10.21 -13.03
N VAL A 99 15.22 -10.51 -13.54
CA VAL A 99 13.92 -10.20 -12.91
C VAL A 99 13.11 -11.49 -12.83
N PRO A 100 12.38 -11.74 -11.72
CA PRO A 100 11.50 -12.91 -11.59
C PRO A 100 10.19 -12.70 -12.37
N VAL A 101 10.23 -12.87 -13.70
CA VAL A 101 9.10 -12.60 -14.62
C VAL A 101 7.80 -13.32 -14.17
N ARG A 102 7.91 -14.53 -13.64
CA ARG A 102 6.76 -15.33 -13.16
C ARG A 102 6.06 -14.68 -11.96
N SER A 103 6.84 -14.07 -11.06
CA SER A 103 6.33 -13.34 -9.90
C SER A 103 5.75 -11.97 -10.26
N VAL A 104 6.03 -11.46 -11.46
CA VAL A 104 5.40 -10.24 -12.00
C VAL A 104 4.01 -10.56 -12.55
N TRP A 105 3.87 -11.67 -13.29
CA TRP A 105 2.58 -12.06 -13.88
C TRP A 105 1.51 -12.41 -12.85
N LEU A 106 1.89 -13.04 -11.73
CA LEU A 106 0.93 -13.42 -10.69
C LEU A 106 0.09 -12.23 -10.17
N PRO A 107 0.67 -11.14 -9.64
CA PRO A 107 -0.11 -9.98 -9.19
C PRO A 107 -0.83 -9.28 -10.35
N MET A 108 -0.24 -9.22 -11.56
CA MET A 108 -0.90 -8.61 -12.72
C MET A 108 -2.19 -9.34 -13.12
N VAL A 109 -2.17 -10.67 -13.18
CA VAL A 109 -3.35 -11.48 -13.52
C VAL A 109 -4.41 -11.36 -12.44
N ILE A 110 -4.03 -11.41 -11.16
CA ILE A 110 -4.98 -11.25 -10.05
C ILE A 110 -5.66 -9.88 -10.09
N VAL A 111 -4.88 -8.80 -10.26
CA VAL A 111 -5.43 -7.44 -10.36
C VAL A 111 -6.30 -7.28 -11.61
N ALA A 112 -5.93 -7.87 -12.75
CA ALA A 112 -6.75 -7.84 -13.96
C ALA A 112 -8.10 -8.56 -13.75
N LEU A 113 -8.10 -9.73 -13.10
CA LEU A 113 -9.33 -10.46 -12.77
C LEU A 113 -10.23 -9.67 -11.80
N ILE A 114 -9.63 -9.05 -10.78
CA ILE A 114 -10.37 -8.19 -9.84
C ILE A 114 -10.94 -6.96 -10.56
N SER A 115 -10.21 -6.40 -11.52
CA SER A 115 -10.65 -5.23 -12.30
C SER A 115 -11.87 -5.56 -13.17
N LEU A 116 -12.02 -6.80 -13.65
CA LEU A 116 -13.22 -7.24 -14.37
C LEU A 116 -14.49 -7.17 -13.52
N LEU A 117 -14.38 -7.20 -12.18
CA LEU A 117 -15.55 -7.06 -11.30
C LEU A 117 -16.23 -5.69 -11.46
N ASN A 118 -15.50 -4.68 -11.89
CA ASN A 118 -16.06 -3.36 -12.18
C ASN A 118 -17.16 -3.41 -13.25
N LEU A 119 -17.08 -4.35 -14.22
CA LEU A 119 -18.13 -4.54 -15.22
C LEU A 119 -19.43 -5.11 -14.61
N ALA A 120 -19.33 -5.89 -13.53
CA ALA A 120 -20.48 -6.51 -12.89
C ALA A 120 -21.16 -5.55 -11.91
N SER A 121 -20.39 -4.86 -11.07
CA SER A 121 -20.92 -3.91 -10.09
C SER A 121 -19.87 -2.92 -9.63
N VAL A 122 -20.19 -1.63 -9.78
CA VAL A 122 -19.37 -0.52 -9.27
C VAL A 122 -19.28 -0.58 -7.74
N THR A 123 -20.37 -0.94 -7.06
CA THR A 123 -20.39 -1.07 -5.59
C THR A 123 -19.46 -2.19 -5.11
N ALA A 124 -19.48 -3.35 -5.77
CA ALA A 124 -18.60 -4.45 -5.44
C ALA A 124 -17.11 -4.08 -5.62
N PHE A 125 -16.80 -3.34 -6.68
CA PHE A 125 -15.46 -2.83 -6.92
C PHE A 125 -15.01 -1.83 -5.84
N SER A 126 -15.87 -0.89 -5.44
CA SER A 126 -15.57 0.07 -4.36
C SER A 126 -15.32 -0.59 -3.01
N VAL A 127 -16.01 -1.71 -2.71
CA VAL A 127 -15.73 -2.52 -1.52
C VAL A 127 -14.32 -3.12 -1.57
N ILE A 128 -13.89 -3.65 -2.72
CA ILE A 128 -12.53 -4.20 -2.87
C ILE A 128 -11.47 -3.10 -2.74
N LEU A 129 -11.70 -1.92 -3.31
CA LEU A 129 -10.78 -0.78 -3.13
C LEU A 129 -10.65 -0.41 -1.65
N SER A 130 -11.78 -0.32 -0.94
CA SER A 130 -11.80 -0.04 0.51
C SER A 130 -11.05 -1.11 1.31
N LEU A 131 -11.25 -2.39 0.97
CA LEU A 131 -10.55 -3.52 1.54
C LEU A 131 -9.03 -3.46 1.28
N SER A 132 -8.60 -3.06 0.08
CA SER A 132 -7.18 -2.96 -0.26
C SER A 132 -6.47 -1.88 0.58
N THR A 133 -7.11 -0.73 0.76
CA THR A 133 -6.62 0.35 1.62
C THR A 133 -6.60 -0.09 3.08
N PHE A 134 -7.65 -0.78 3.54
CA PHE A 134 -7.70 -1.32 4.90
C PHE A 134 -6.57 -2.33 5.16
N GLY A 135 -6.31 -3.24 4.22
CA GLY A 135 -5.20 -4.20 4.30
C GLY A 135 -3.83 -3.53 4.33
N LEU A 136 -3.65 -2.43 3.60
CA LEU A 136 -2.42 -1.63 3.65
C LEU A 136 -2.19 -1.03 5.05
N TYR A 137 -3.23 -0.42 5.65
CA TYR A 137 -3.14 0.10 7.02
C TYR A 137 -2.90 -1.01 8.05
N GLN A 138 -3.49 -2.19 7.85
CA GLN A 138 -3.25 -3.34 8.72
C GLN A 138 -1.80 -3.83 8.64
N SER A 139 -1.20 -3.84 7.44
CA SER A 139 0.22 -4.14 7.25
C SER A 139 1.12 -3.13 7.98
N TYR A 140 0.81 -1.82 7.87
CA TYR A 140 1.54 -0.79 8.61
C TYR A 140 1.39 -0.95 10.12
N PHE A 141 0.20 -1.28 10.62
CA PHE A 141 -0.02 -1.52 12.03
C PHE A 141 0.88 -2.65 12.56
N ILE A 142 0.94 -3.78 11.86
CA ILE A 142 1.79 -4.92 12.22
C ILE A 142 3.26 -4.52 12.19
N ALA A 143 3.72 -3.86 11.12
CA ALA A 143 5.11 -3.44 10.99
C ALA A 143 5.55 -2.47 12.11
N ILE A 144 4.71 -1.48 12.44
CA ILE A 144 5.01 -0.51 13.51
C ILE A 144 4.98 -1.20 14.88
N ALA A 145 4.05 -2.14 15.11
CA ALA A 145 3.99 -2.91 16.34
C ALA A 145 5.25 -3.77 16.54
N CYS A 146 5.69 -4.47 15.49
CA CYS A 146 6.94 -5.22 15.49
C CYS A 146 8.14 -4.30 15.79
N MET A 147 8.24 -3.15 15.12
CA MET A 147 9.30 -2.17 15.36
C MET A 147 9.30 -1.62 16.79
N LEU A 148 8.12 -1.33 17.37
CA LEU A 148 7.99 -0.90 18.75
C LEU A 148 8.44 -2.01 19.71
N SER A 149 8.03 -3.25 19.47
CA SER A 149 8.43 -4.41 20.29
C SER A 149 9.95 -4.66 20.26
N ALA A 150 10.57 -4.53 19.08
CA ALA A 150 12.01 -4.67 18.90
C ALA A 150 12.77 -3.56 19.63
N ARG A 151 12.26 -2.32 19.58
CA ARG A 151 12.86 -1.17 20.26
C ARG A 151 12.76 -1.27 21.78
N LEU A 152 11.64 -1.76 22.31
CA LEU A 152 11.47 -2.01 23.73
C LEU A 152 12.32 -3.20 24.23
N SER A 153 12.54 -4.19 23.37
CA SER A 153 13.39 -5.35 23.69
C SER A 153 14.90 -5.09 23.51
N GLY A 154 15.29 -3.89 23.09
CA GLY A 154 16.70 -3.54 22.83
C GLY A 154 17.32 -4.23 21.61
N ARG A 155 16.51 -4.86 20.74
CA ARG A 155 16.96 -5.60 19.55
C ARG A 155 17.14 -4.73 18.30
N VAL A 156 17.03 -3.40 18.44
CA VAL A 156 17.17 -2.49 17.31
C VAL A 156 18.64 -2.18 17.10
N GLU A 157 19.18 -2.70 16.00
CA GLU A 157 20.52 -2.42 15.53
C GLU A 157 20.67 -0.95 15.12
N LYS A 158 21.90 -0.43 15.13
CA LYS A 158 22.17 1.00 14.84
C LYS A 158 21.85 1.31 13.38
N ALA A 159 20.66 1.85 13.12
CA ALA A 159 20.32 2.41 11.82
C ALA A 159 21.12 3.70 11.54
N LEU A 160 21.49 3.92 10.27
CA LEU A 160 22.15 5.13 9.75
C LEU A 160 21.45 6.44 10.18
N TRP A 161 20.14 6.38 10.41
CA TRP A 161 19.36 7.46 10.98
C TRP A 161 18.43 6.92 12.07
N SER A 162 18.53 7.48 13.27
CA SER A 162 17.71 7.11 14.41
C SER A 162 17.18 8.35 15.10
N LEU A 163 15.87 8.37 15.36
CA LEU A 163 15.21 9.37 16.20
C LEU A 163 15.54 9.22 17.70
N GLY A 164 16.46 8.30 18.05
CA GLY A 164 16.84 8.02 19.43
C GLY A 164 15.64 7.69 20.30
N ARG A 165 15.54 8.35 21.45
CA ARG A 165 14.49 8.12 22.46
C ARG A 165 13.11 8.62 22.02
N ALA A 166 13.05 9.64 21.15
CA ALA A 166 11.79 10.15 20.60
C ALA A 166 11.09 9.12 19.69
N GLY A 167 11.84 8.15 19.17
CA GLY A 167 11.30 7.12 18.30
C GLY A 167 10.30 6.17 18.98
N VAL A 168 10.31 6.03 20.31
CA VAL A 168 9.28 5.24 21.03
C VAL A 168 7.95 6.00 21.01
N ALA A 169 7.95 7.28 21.37
CA ALA A 169 6.75 8.10 21.39
C ALA A 169 6.10 8.21 20.00
N VAL A 170 6.92 8.39 18.95
CA VAL A 170 6.44 8.44 17.56
C VAL A 170 5.82 7.11 17.13
N ASN A 171 6.43 5.97 17.46
CA ASN A 171 5.87 4.66 17.12
C ASN A 171 4.54 4.40 17.86
N VAL A 172 4.44 4.80 19.14
CA VAL A 172 3.19 4.68 19.91
C VAL A 172 2.10 5.55 19.30
N PHE A 173 2.41 6.82 18.98
CA PHE A 173 1.47 7.72 18.33
C PHE A 173 1.01 7.17 16.97
N ALA A 174 1.93 6.66 16.15
CA ALA A 174 1.62 6.06 14.87
C ALA A 174 0.71 4.82 14.99
N LEU A 175 0.91 3.99 16.01
CA LEU A 175 0.02 2.84 16.29
C LEU A 175 -1.39 3.28 16.68
N VAL A 176 -1.50 4.25 17.58
CA VAL A 176 -2.81 4.78 18.00
C VAL A 176 -3.53 5.42 16.80
N TYR A 177 -2.81 6.20 15.99
CA TYR A 177 -3.38 6.86 14.82
C TYR A 177 -3.81 5.87 13.73
N THR A 178 -3.00 4.85 13.44
CA THR A 178 -3.36 3.80 12.46
C THR A 178 -4.51 2.94 12.96
N ALA A 179 -4.58 2.61 14.25
CA ALA A 179 -5.73 1.93 14.84
C ALA A 179 -7.01 2.78 14.74
N TRP A 180 -6.91 4.07 15.05
CA TRP A 180 -8.01 5.02 14.91
C TRP A 180 -8.51 5.06 13.46
N LEU A 181 -7.62 5.26 12.47
CA LEU A 181 -7.99 5.24 11.05
C LEU A 181 -8.63 3.91 10.63
N GLY A 182 -8.10 2.78 11.10
CA GLY A 182 -8.63 1.45 10.82
C GLY A 182 -10.09 1.31 11.26
N ILE A 183 -10.44 1.82 12.44
CA ILE A 183 -11.82 1.79 12.95
C ILE A 183 -12.73 2.60 12.01
N PHE A 184 -12.37 3.85 11.72
CA PHE A 184 -13.22 4.74 10.92
C PHE A 184 -13.34 4.33 9.45
N MET A 185 -12.33 3.67 8.88
CA MET A 185 -12.35 3.19 7.48
C MET A 185 -13.46 2.15 7.21
N VAL A 186 -13.89 1.42 8.23
CA VAL A 186 -14.92 0.39 8.12
C VAL A 186 -16.34 0.98 8.20
N PHE A 187 -16.49 2.20 8.73
CA PHE A 187 -17.79 2.83 8.85
C PHE A 187 -18.37 3.19 7.47
N PRO A 188 -19.70 3.09 7.30
CA PRO A 188 -20.37 3.52 6.08
C PRO A 188 -20.32 5.04 5.92
N ASN A 189 -20.15 5.51 4.69
CA ASN A 189 -20.00 6.94 4.36
C ASN A 189 -21.34 7.70 4.25
N TYR A 190 -22.48 7.01 4.27
CA TYR A 190 -23.82 7.61 4.18
C TYR A 190 -24.81 6.94 5.12
N LEU A 191 -25.78 7.75 5.55
CA LEU A 191 -26.96 7.35 6.29
C LEU A 191 -28.19 7.75 5.46
N PRO A 192 -29.26 6.94 5.39
CA PRO A 192 -29.45 5.64 6.06
C PRO A 192 -28.65 4.49 5.40
N ILE A 193 -28.31 3.48 6.18
CA ILE A 193 -27.52 2.32 5.72
C ILE A 193 -28.43 1.39 4.93
N ASP A 194 -28.20 1.31 3.63
CA ASP A 194 -28.80 0.29 2.76
C ASP A 194 -27.82 -0.88 2.59
N ALA A 195 -28.33 -2.12 2.68
CA ALA A 195 -27.54 -3.34 2.56
C ALA A 195 -26.82 -3.42 1.20
N ASN A 196 -27.36 -2.83 0.15
CA ASN A 196 -26.71 -2.80 -1.16
C ASN A 196 -25.47 -1.92 -1.19
N TYR A 197 -25.38 -0.99 -0.25
CA TYR A 197 -24.41 0.09 -0.21
C TYR A 197 -23.54 0.03 1.05
N MET A 198 -23.62 -1.02 1.86
CA MET A 198 -22.79 -1.12 3.07
C MET A 198 -21.32 -1.39 2.71
N ASN A 199 -20.39 -0.82 3.50
CA ASN A 199 -18.98 -1.14 3.36
C ASN A 199 -18.70 -2.55 3.93
N TYR A 200 -18.64 -3.55 3.06
CA TYR A 200 -18.37 -4.95 3.43
C TYR A 200 -16.88 -5.27 3.62
N ALA A 201 -15.99 -4.26 3.71
CA ALA A 201 -14.56 -4.49 3.88
C ALA A 201 -14.22 -5.33 5.13
N LEU A 202 -14.89 -5.11 6.27
CA LEU A 202 -14.56 -5.84 7.51
C LEU A 202 -14.93 -7.33 7.46
N PRO A 203 -16.16 -7.75 7.07
CA PRO A 203 -16.48 -9.17 6.94
C PRO A 203 -15.58 -9.89 5.93
N ILE A 204 -15.30 -9.26 4.78
CA ILE A 204 -14.43 -9.84 3.75
C ILE A 204 -12.99 -9.95 4.28
N ASN A 205 -12.50 -8.95 5.00
CA ASN A 205 -11.19 -9.01 5.64
C ASN A 205 -11.11 -10.15 6.66
N ALA A 206 -12.12 -10.31 7.52
CA ALA A 206 -12.16 -11.42 8.48
C ALA A 206 -12.12 -12.78 7.77
N PHE A 207 -12.83 -12.93 6.65
CA PHE A 207 -12.77 -14.13 5.83
C PHE A 207 -11.37 -14.40 5.26
N ILE A 208 -10.68 -13.35 4.77
CA ILE A 208 -9.29 -13.46 4.29
C ILE A 208 -8.34 -13.89 5.41
N TRP A 209 -8.49 -13.34 6.62
CA TRP A 209 -7.70 -13.75 7.79
C TRP A 209 -7.92 -15.21 8.16
N ILE A 210 -9.15 -15.71 8.08
CA ILE A 210 -9.45 -17.12 8.31
C ILE A 210 -8.73 -17.98 7.27
N ILE A 211 -8.77 -17.62 5.98
CA ILE A 211 -8.04 -18.34 4.93
C ILE A 211 -6.53 -18.31 5.20
N ALA A 212 -5.98 -17.16 5.59
CA ALA A 212 -4.56 -17.02 5.92
C ALA A 212 -4.16 -17.92 7.10
N LEU A 213 -4.98 -18.00 8.15
CA LEU A 213 -4.73 -18.88 9.29
C LEU A 213 -4.84 -20.35 8.89
N VAL A 214 -5.86 -20.73 8.11
CA VAL A 214 -6.04 -22.11 7.63
C VAL A 214 -4.87 -22.54 6.77
N THR A 215 -4.47 -21.72 5.80
CA THR A 215 -3.33 -22.02 4.91
C THR A 215 -2.01 -22.08 5.69
N TRP A 216 -1.83 -21.24 6.71
CA TRP A 216 -0.69 -21.30 7.61
C TRP A 216 -0.59 -22.65 8.33
N PHE A 217 -1.68 -23.08 8.98
CA PHE A 217 -1.70 -24.35 9.71
C PHE A 217 -1.70 -25.58 8.81
N ALA A 218 -2.30 -25.50 7.63
CA ALA A 218 -2.38 -26.61 6.69
C ALA A 218 -1.08 -26.86 5.93
N TRP A 219 -0.34 -25.81 5.56
CA TRP A 219 0.79 -25.94 4.64
C TRP A 219 2.05 -25.18 5.09
N ALA A 220 1.92 -23.89 5.41
CA ALA A 220 3.10 -23.04 5.64
C ALA A 220 3.91 -23.44 6.87
N ARG A 221 3.25 -23.88 7.96
CA ARG A 221 3.93 -24.34 9.19
C ARG A 221 4.90 -25.52 8.93
N ASN A 222 4.60 -26.36 7.95
CA ASN A 222 5.39 -27.56 7.65
C ASN A 222 6.43 -27.33 6.54
N HIS A 223 6.22 -26.35 5.66
CA HIS A 223 7.07 -26.09 4.49
C HIS A 223 7.98 -24.87 4.63
N TRP A 224 7.75 -23.99 5.61
CA TRP A 224 8.57 -22.80 5.82
C TRP A 224 9.73 -23.11 6.80
N PRO A 225 10.98 -23.22 6.32
CA PRO A 225 12.16 -23.45 7.17
C PRO A 225 12.60 -22.24 8.03
N GLY A 226 11.81 -21.17 8.06
CA GLY A 226 12.20 -19.86 8.59
C GLY A 226 12.82 -18.93 7.54
N LEU A 227 13.18 -17.73 7.98
CA LEU A 227 13.94 -16.76 7.20
C LEU A 227 15.36 -17.30 7.01
N ASP A 228 15.94 -17.22 5.80
CA ASP A 228 17.34 -17.61 5.58
C ASP A 228 18.29 -16.59 6.23
N ILE A 229 18.61 -16.84 7.51
CA ILE A 229 19.46 -15.97 8.34
C ILE A 229 20.87 -15.88 7.73
N GLU A 230 21.37 -16.96 7.13
CA GLU A 230 22.72 -17.00 6.57
C GLU A 230 22.85 -16.08 5.34
N LEU A 231 21.81 -16.01 4.52
CA LEU A 231 21.75 -15.06 3.40
C LEU A 231 21.65 -13.62 3.89
N ILE A 232 20.89 -13.37 4.95
CA ILE A 232 20.76 -12.02 5.53
C ILE A 232 22.08 -11.55 6.11
N ASP A 233 22.77 -12.40 6.88
CA ASP A 233 24.09 -12.10 7.44
C ASP A 233 25.11 -11.80 6.33
N LYS A 234 25.07 -12.52 5.21
CA LYS A 234 25.92 -12.23 4.04
C LYS A 234 25.62 -10.86 3.42
N ILE A 235 24.33 -10.50 3.27
CA ILE A 235 23.93 -9.19 2.73
C ILE A 235 24.33 -8.05 3.67
N VAL A 236 24.15 -8.23 4.98
CA VAL A 236 24.56 -7.25 6.00
C VAL A 236 26.08 -7.08 5.99
N ALA A 237 26.83 -8.19 5.92
CA ALA A 237 28.28 -8.17 5.86
C ALA A 237 28.82 -7.47 4.60
N ASP A 238 28.16 -7.61 3.45
CA ASP A 238 28.53 -6.87 2.23
C ASP A 238 28.18 -5.38 2.32
N GLY A 239 27.05 -5.01 2.93
CA GLY A 239 26.69 -3.60 3.17
C GLY A 239 27.65 -2.87 4.12
N ASP A 240 28.21 -3.59 5.10
CA ASP A 240 29.23 -3.07 6.00
C ASP A 240 30.63 -2.93 5.35
N ARG A 241 30.87 -3.60 4.22
CA ARG A 241 32.08 -3.41 3.42
C ARG A 241 32.00 -2.14 2.57
N ASP A 242 30.85 -1.91 1.94
CA ASP A 242 30.61 -0.75 1.05
C ASP A 242 30.55 0.60 1.78
N THR A 243 30.49 0.59 3.12
CA THR A 243 30.46 1.81 3.97
C THR A 243 31.79 2.16 4.62
N LYS A 244 32.83 1.34 4.44
CA LYS A 244 34.16 1.53 5.05
C LYS A 244 35.24 2.02 4.07
N ASP A 245 34.94 2.07 2.78
CA ASP A 245 35.79 2.66 1.73
C ASP A 245 35.24 4.04 1.29
#